data_AF-A0A3B9WAN0-F1
#
_entry.id   AF-A0A3B9WAN0-F1
#
_cell.length_a   1.000
_cell.length_b   1.000
_cell.length_c   1.000
_cell.angle_alpha   90.00
_cell.angle_beta   90.00
_cell.angle_gamma   90.00
#
_symmetry.space_group_name_H-M   'P 1'
#
loop_
_entity.id
_entity.type
_entity.pdbx_description
1 polymer ?
#
loop_
_entity_poly.entity_id
_entity_poly.type
_entity_poly.pdbx_seq_one_letter_code
_entity_poly.pdbx_strand_id
1 'polypeptide(L)'
;IGITAGEAGDPARSIPKAVNAVPARIMLFYVGTMVVIMSLVPWNQITGDASPFVQIFSALGIPAAPAILNVVVIVAAISAINADTFGAGRMLFGLAEQGQAPQAFTKVSRNGVPWLTVVVMGVALGIGAVLNAVIPENVFL
;
A
#
# COMPACT_ATOMS: atom_id res chain seq x y z
N ILE A 1 7.84 -0.83 10.10
CA ILE A 1 8.57 -1.55 11.17
C ILE A 1 9.87 -0.83 11.53
N GLY A 2 10.77 -0.55 10.58
CA GLY A 2 12.06 0.10 10.87
C GLY A 2 11.97 1.53 11.44
N ILE A 3 10.99 2.33 11.02
CA ILE A 3 10.85 3.73 11.48
C ILE A 3 10.09 3.80 12.81
N THR A 4 9.07 2.98 12.97
CA THR A 4 8.28 2.88 14.21
C THR A 4 9.01 2.10 15.32
N ALA A 5 10.17 1.51 15.01
CA ALA A 5 11.04 0.85 15.96
C ALA A 5 11.48 1.79 17.09
N GLY A 6 11.84 3.03 16.75
CA GLY A 6 12.29 4.04 17.72
C GLY A 6 11.16 4.64 18.56
N GLU A 7 9.90 4.44 18.16
CA GLU A 7 8.70 4.94 18.86
C GLU A 7 7.93 3.82 19.57
N ALA A 8 8.40 2.57 19.47
CA ALA A 8 7.79 1.46 20.16
C ALA A 8 8.15 1.49 21.65
N GLY A 9 7.18 1.29 22.55
CA GLY A 9 7.42 1.30 23.99
C GLY A 9 8.40 0.21 24.47
N ASP A 10 8.35 -0.99 23.85
CA ASP A 10 9.34 -2.06 24.05
C ASP A 10 9.83 -2.58 22.69
N PRO A 11 10.85 -1.93 22.10
CA PRO A 11 11.39 -2.30 20.79
C PRO A 11 11.97 -3.71 20.77
N ALA A 12 12.61 -4.13 21.87
CA ALA A 12 13.32 -5.41 21.97
C ALA A 12 12.39 -6.61 21.83
N ARG A 13 11.15 -6.50 22.31
CA ARG A 13 10.12 -7.54 22.10
C ARG A 13 9.19 -7.27 20.94
N SER A 14 8.78 -6.02 20.75
CA SER A 14 7.73 -5.68 19.78
C SER A 14 8.22 -5.78 18.34
N ILE A 15 9.47 -5.41 18.06
CA ILE A 15 10.02 -5.45 16.70
C ILE A 15 10.19 -6.90 16.22
N PRO A 16 10.89 -7.81 16.93
CA PRO A 16 11.02 -9.19 16.46
C PRO A 16 9.66 -9.89 16.32
N LYS A 17 8.73 -9.63 17.25
CA LYS A 17 7.37 -10.18 17.17
C LYS A 17 6.62 -9.68 15.93
N ALA A 18 6.70 -8.38 15.62
CA ALA A 18 6.08 -7.82 14.43
C ALA A 18 6.73 -8.35 13.14
N VAL A 19 8.06 -8.41 13.08
CA VAL A 19 8.82 -8.94 11.94
C VAL A 19 8.45 -10.38 11.64
N ASN A 20 8.28 -11.23 12.65
CA ASN A 20 7.89 -12.63 12.45
C ASN A 20 6.39 -12.80 12.15
N ALA A 21 5.54 -11.95 12.72
CA ALA A 21 4.08 -12.07 12.55
C ALA A 21 3.58 -11.52 11.21
N VAL A 22 4.19 -10.47 10.67
CA VAL A 22 3.72 -9.82 9.43
C VAL A 22 3.77 -10.76 8.23
N PRO A 23 4.89 -11.45 7.90
CA PRO A 23 4.95 -12.39 6.79
C PRO A 23 3.96 -13.55 6.96
N ALA A 24 3.82 -14.08 8.18
CA ALA A 24 2.88 -15.15 8.48
C ALA A 24 1.42 -14.73 8.20
N ARG A 25 1.04 -13.50 8.58
CA ARG A 25 -0.27 -12.94 8.26
C ARG A 25 -0.46 -12.72 6.77
N ILE A 26 0.54 -12.17 6.08
CA ILE A 26 0.48 -11.98 4.62
C ILE A 26 0.27 -13.32 3.91
N MET A 27 1.05 -14.35 4.27
CA MET A 27 0.89 -15.69 3.71
C MET A 27 -0.50 -16.26 3.99
N LEU A 28 -0.98 -16.16 5.23
CA LEU A 28 -2.30 -16.67 5.62
C LEU A 28 -3.43 -16.00 4.83
N PHE A 29 -3.44 -14.66 4.74
CA PHE A 29 -4.48 -13.95 3.99
C PHE A 29 -4.34 -14.18 2.49
N TYR A 30 -3.12 -14.11 1.93
CA TYR A 30 -2.89 -14.26 0.50
C TYR A 30 -3.23 -15.67 0.01
N VAL A 31 -2.63 -16.71 0.62
CA VAL A 31 -2.86 -18.10 0.23
C VAL A 31 -4.29 -18.51 0.57
N GLY A 32 -4.81 -18.13 1.74
CA GLY A 32 -6.18 -18.43 2.14
C GLY A 32 -7.20 -17.85 1.17
N THR A 33 -7.05 -16.58 0.79
CA THR A 33 -7.87 -15.97 -0.24
C THR A 33 -7.74 -16.70 -1.58
N MET A 34 -6.53 -17.07 -2.01
CA MET A 34 -6.34 -17.76 -3.28
C MET A 34 -7.03 -19.13 -3.33
N VAL A 35 -6.98 -19.90 -2.23
CA VAL A 35 -7.69 -21.18 -2.10
C VAL A 35 -9.20 -20.98 -2.20
N VAL A 36 -9.76 -19.98 -1.52
CA VAL A 36 -11.19 -19.65 -1.60
C VAL A 36 -11.58 -19.25 -3.02
N ILE A 37 -10.78 -18.40 -3.66
CA ILE A 37 -11.01 -17.95 -5.04
C ILE A 37 -11.02 -19.14 -6.01
N MET A 38 -10.00 -20.00 -5.96
CA MET A 38 -9.88 -21.16 -6.85
C MET A 38 -10.96 -22.22 -6.61
N SER A 39 -11.55 -22.27 -5.41
CA SER A 39 -12.67 -23.17 -5.09
C SER A 39 -14.01 -22.69 -5.66
N LEU A 40 -14.15 -21.37 -5.88
CA LEU A 40 -15.39 -20.75 -6.35
C LEU A 40 -15.42 -20.59 -7.87
N VAL A 41 -14.30 -20.18 -8.46
CA VAL A 41 -14.18 -19.96 -9.91
C VAL A 41 -12.96 -20.75 -10.40
N PRO A 42 -13.13 -21.66 -11.37
CA PRO A 42 -12.01 -22.41 -11.90
C PRO A 42 -11.03 -21.44 -12.57
N TRP A 43 -9.74 -21.66 -12.31
CA TRP A 43 -8.64 -20.76 -12.69
C TRP A 43 -8.53 -20.43 -14.20
N ASN A 44 -9.25 -21.16 -15.03
CA ASN A 44 -9.24 -21.08 -16.49
C ASN A 44 -10.26 -20.07 -17.02
N GLN A 45 -11.14 -19.55 -16.14
CA GLN A 45 -12.14 -18.54 -16.48
C GLN A 45 -11.74 -17.13 -16.02
N ILE A 46 -10.59 -16.97 -15.36
CA ILE A 46 -10.08 -15.66 -14.93
C ILE A 46 -9.36 -15.02 -16.13
N THR A 47 -10.09 -14.27 -16.96
CA THR A 47 -9.58 -13.67 -18.21
C THR A 47 -8.77 -12.39 -17.99
N GLY A 48 -8.71 -11.85 -16.78
CA GLY A 48 -7.94 -10.65 -16.43
C GLY A 48 -8.63 -9.32 -16.75
N ASP A 49 -9.80 -9.33 -17.41
CA ASP A 49 -10.54 -8.12 -17.80
C ASP A 49 -11.05 -7.30 -16.60
N ALA A 50 -11.24 -7.93 -15.45
CA ALA A 50 -11.64 -7.30 -14.19
C ALA A 50 -10.89 -7.93 -13.00
N SER A 51 -10.82 -7.21 -11.87
CA SER A 51 -10.24 -7.77 -10.64
C SER A 51 -10.90 -9.11 -10.29
N PRO A 52 -10.13 -10.21 -10.08
CA PRO A 52 -10.68 -11.54 -9.79
C PRO A 52 -11.66 -11.53 -8.62
N PHE A 53 -11.43 -10.67 -7.63
CA PHE A 53 -12.34 -10.50 -6.50
C PHE A 53 -13.71 -9.95 -6.93
N VAL A 54 -13.72 -8.92 -7.77
CA VAL A 54 -14.95 -8.30 -8.31
C VAL A 54 -15.72 -9.30 -9.17
N GLN A 55 -15.00 -10.11 -9.97
CA GLN A 55 -15.60 -11.16 -10.79
C GLN A 55 -16.29 -12.22 -9.95
N ILE A 56 -15.66 -12.67 -8.86
CA ILE A 56 -16.21 -13.70 -7.96
C ILE A 56 -17.44 -13.19 -7.21
N PHE A 57 -17.39 -11.96 -6.67
CA PHE A 57 -18.55 -11.39 -5.97
C PHE A 57 -19.73 -11.13 -6.91
N SER A 58 -19.45 -10.82 -8.18
CA SER A 58 -20.49 -10.75 -9.22
C SER A 58 -21.07 -12.13 -9.54
N ALA A 59 -20.22 -13.16 -9.64
CA ALA A 59 -20.64 -14.55 -9.91
C ALA A 59 -21.46 -15.18 -8.77
N LEU A 60 -21.22 -14.75 -7.52
CA LEU A 60 -22.00 -15.17 -6.34
C LEU A 60 -23.42 -14.56 -6.28
N GLY A 61 -23.78 -13.68 -7.20
CA GLY A 61 -25.13 -13.13 -7.32
C GLY A 61 -25.50 -12.08 -6.26
N ILE A 62 -24.52 -11.48 -5.57
CA ILE A 62 -24.74 -10.39 -4.59
C ILE A 62 -24.46 -9.05 -5.28
N PRO A 63 -25.48 -8.29 -5.72
CA PRO A 63 -25.26 -7.10 -6.57
C PRO A 63 -24.45 -5.99 -5.89
N ALA A 64 -24.50 -5.91 -4.56
CA ALA A 64 -23.80 -4.89 -3.77
C ALA A 64 -22.35 -5.27 -3.43
N ALA A 65 -21.98 -6.55 -3.48
CA ALA A 65 -20.67 -7.01 -3.02
C ALA A 65 -19.48 -6.45 -3.84
N PRO A 66 -19.56 -6.35 -5.19
CA PRO A 66 -18.52 -5.70 -5.99
C PRO A 66 -18.26 -4.24 -5.58
N ALA A 67 -19.32 -3.47 -5.34
CA ALA A 67 -19.21 -2.07 -4.96
C ALA A 67 -18.59 -1.90 -3.55
N ILE A 68 -19.01 -2.72 -2.59
CA ILE A 68 -18.45 -2.72 -1.23
C ILE A 68 -16.95 -3.04 -1.28
N LEU A 69 -16.56 -4.05 -2.05
CA LEU A 69 -15.16 -4.43 -2.16
C LEU A 69 -14.31 -3.30 -2.75
N ASN A 70 -14.78 -2.65 -3.82
CA ASN A 70 -14.07 -1.52 -4.42
C ASN A 70 -13.85 -0.39 -3.39
N VAL A 71 -14.85 -0.08 -2.56
CA VAL A 71 -14.69 0.90 -1.48
C VAL A 71 -13.65 0.45 -0.46
N VAL A 72 -13.69 -0.81 -0.02
CA VAL A 72 -12.71 -1.37 0.93
C VAL A 72 -11.29 -1.28 0.37
N VAL A 73 -11.09 -1.63 -0.90
CA VAL A 73 -9.78 -1.55 -1.57
C VAL A 73 -9.28 -0.11 -1.64
N ILE A 74 -10.15 0.84 -2.01
CA ILE A 74 -9.77 2.26 -2.07
C ILE A 74 -9.38 2.77 -0.68
N VAL A 75 -10.18 2.48 0.35
CA VAL A 75 -9.88 2.90 1.73
C VAL A 75 -8.57 2.27 2.23
N ALA A 76 -8.33 0.98 1.94
CA ALA A 76 -7.09 0.31 2.28
C ALA A 76 -5.88 0.93 1.56
N ALA A 77 -6.02 1.27 0.27
CA ALA A 77 -4.97 1.93 -0.51
C ALA A 77 -4.65 3.32 0.04
N ILE A 78 -5.66 4.13 0.35
CA ILE A 78 -5.48 5.46 0.97
C ILE A 78 -4.78 5.33 2.33
N SER A 79 -5.18 4.35 3.14
CA SER A 79 -4.54 4.08 4.44
C SER A 79 -3.07 3.70 4.28
N ALA A 80 -2.72 2.86 3.29
CA ALA A 80 -1.35 2.46 3.00
C ALA A 80 -0.50 3.66 2.54
N ILE A 81 -1.01 4.46 1.59
CA ILE A 81 -0.34 5.66 1.08
C ILE A 81 -0.03 6.64 2.21
N ASN A 82 -0.95 6.82 3.16
CA ASN A 82 -0.71 7.69 4.32
C ASN A 82 0.45 7.18 5.20
N ALA A 83 0.49 5.88 5.48
CA ALA A 83 1.57 5.28 6.26
C ALA A 83 2.92 5.36 5.52
N ASP A 84 2.94 5.09 4.22
CA ASP A 84 4.15 5.11 3.39
C ASP A 84 4.69 6.53 3.21
N THR A 85 3.82 7.50 2.97
CA THR A 85 4.22 8.92 2.84
C THR A 85 4.84 9.43 4.13
N PHE A 86 4.25 9.07 5.27
CA PHE A 86 4.78 9.43 6.59
C PHE A 86 6.12 8.76 6.87
N GLY A 87 6.26 7.47 6.55
CA GLY A 87 7.52 6.74 6.66
C GLY A 87 8.62 7.34 5.78
N ALA A 88 8.33 7.55 4.49
CA ALA A 88 9.26 8.17 3.55
C ALA A 88 9.68 9.58 4.00
N GLY A 89 8.74 10.38 4.53
CA GLY A 89 9.01 11.71 5.08
C GLY A 89 10.06 11.66 6.19
N ARG A 90 9.85 10.81 7.20
CA ARG A 90 10.81 10.67 8.31
C ARG A 90 12.17 10.13 7.87
N MET A 91 12.17 9.19 6.93
CA MET A 91 13.41 8.64 6.37
C MET A 91 14.20 9.73 5.63
N LEU A 92 13.54 10.48 4.75
CA LEU A 92 14.17 11.58 4.00
C LEU A 92 14.64 12.72 4.92
N PHE A 93 13.87 13.03 5.97
CA PHE A 93 14.27 14.00 6.99
C PHE A 93 15.56 13.57 7.69
N GLY A 94 15.63 12.31 8.17
CA GLY A 94 16.83 11.77 8.82
C GLY A 94 18.06 11.72 7.90
N LEU A 95 17.86 11.37 6.62
CA LEU A 95 18.92 11.42 5.61
C LEU A 95 19.39 12.85 5.34
N ALA A 96 18.48 13.83 5.35
CA ALA A 96 18.81 15.23 5.12
C ALA A 96 19.56 15.86 6.31
N GLU A 97 19.25 15.46 7.56
CA GLU A 97 20.04 15.82 8.74
C GLU A 97 21.47 15.27 8.66
N GLN A 98 21.64 14.07 8.11
CA GLN A 98 22.95 13.45 7.90
C GLN A 98 23.69 13.96 6.65
N GLY A 99 23.11 14.93 5.92
CA GLY A 99 23.68 15.49 4.70
C GLY A 99 23.61 14.58 3.46
N GLN A 100 22.90 13.45 3.56
CA GLN A 100 22.73 12.46 2.48
C GLN A 100 21.52 12.71 1.58
N ALA A 101 20.62 13.62 1.98
CA ALA A 101 19.52 14.10 1.16
C ALA A 101 19.51 15.65 1.11
N PRO A 102 18.86 16.27 0.10
CA PRO A 102 18.80 17.73 -0.01
C PRO A 102 18.27 18.38 1.28
N GLN A 103 18.93 19.45 1.74
CA GLN A 103 18.52 20.19 2.95
C GLN A 103 17.08 20.73 2.87
N ALA A 104 16.47 20.79 1.70
CA ALA A 104 15.06 21.12 1.57
C ALA A 104 14.13 20.14 2.32
N PHE A 105 14.56 18.88 2.51
CA PHE A 105 13.80 17.85 3.25
C PHE A 105 13.91 17.96 4.78
N THR A 106 14.82 18.79 5.32
CA THR A 106 14.82 19.11 6.77
C THR A 106 13.75 20.14 7.15
N LYS A 107 13.08 20.77 6.17
CA LYS A 107 11.98 21.71 6.43
C LYS A 107 10.68 20.96 6.71
N VAL A 108 10.30 20.93 7.98
CA VAL A 108 9.02 20.38 8.44
C VAL A 108 7.91 21.44 8.45
N SER A 109 6.68 21.01 8.17
CA SER A 109 5.48 21.84 8.36
C SER A 109 5.17 22.00 9.86
N ARG A 110 4.24 22.91 10.20
CA ARG A 110 3.75 23.16 11.57
C ARG A 110 3.23 21.89 12.27
N ASN A 111 2.81 20.90 11.49
CA ASN A 111 2.32 19.60 11.97
C ASN A 111 3.43 18.53 12.08
N GLY A 112 4.71 18.89 11.93
CA GLY A 112 5.83 17.97 12.08
C GLY A 112 6.06 17.02 10.89
N VAL A 113 5.40 17.26 9.75
CA VAL A 113 5.52 16.44 8.54
C VAL A 113 6.34 17.18 7.48
N PRO A 114 7.34 16.53 6.83
CA PRO A 114 8.07 17.11 5.70
C PRO A 114 7.13 17.34 4.50
N TRP A 115 6.65 18.57 4.33
CA TRP A 115 5.66 18.91 3.30
C TRP A 115 6.17 18.64 1.88
N LEU A 116 7.47 18.82 1.66
CA LEU A 116 8.12 18.54 0.38
C LEU A 116 8.01 17.06 0.02
N THR A 117 8.15 16.15 0.98
CA THR A 117 7.99 14.70 0.73
C THR A 117 6.56 14.36 0.31
N VAL A 118 5.56 14.99 0.95
CA VAL A 118 4.15 14.80 0.58
C VAL A 118 3.89 15.26 -0.85
N VAL A 119 4.42 16.43 -1.24
CA VAL A 119 4.27 16.95 -2.61
C VAL A 119 4.98 16.04 -3.62
N VAL A 120 6.21 15.62 -3.33
CA VAL A 120 6.96 14.72 -4.23
C VAL A 120 6.25 13.38 -4.39
N MET A 121 5.76 12.77 -3.31
CA MET A 121 4.98 11.53 -3.38
C MET A 121 3.68 11.71 -4.13
N GLY A 122 2.95 12.81 -3.88
CA GLY A 122 1.71 13.12 -4.59
C GLY A 122 1.92 13.34 -6.09
N VAL A 123 2.99 14.04 -6.48
CA VAL A 123 3.36 14.23 -7.88
C VAL A 123 3.78 12.90 -8.50
N ALA A 124 4.58 12.08 -7.83
CA ALA A 124 5.00 10.77 -8.34
C ALA A 124 3.80 9.84 -8.56
N LEU A 125 2.88 9.76 -7.60
CA LEU A 125 1.63 9.01 -7.74
C LEU A 125 0.74 9.58 -8.85
N GLY A 126 0.63 10.91 -8.95
CA GLY A 126 -0.13 11.58 -10.00
C GLY A 126 0.43 11.30 -11.39
N ILE A 127 1.75 11.36 -11.55
CA ILE A 127 2.44 10.98 -12.80
C ILE A 127 2.17 9.51 -13.10
N GLY A 128 2.30 8.61 -12.13
CA GLY A 128 1.99 7.20 -12.30
C GLY A 128 0.55 6.94 -12.73
N ALA A 129 -0.42 7.65 -12.13
CA ALA A 129 -1.84 7.54 -12.50
C ALA A 129 -2.11 8.08 -13.92
N VAL A 130 -1.49 9.20 -14.29
CA VAL A 130 -1.61 9.76 -15.65
C VAL A 130 -0.95 8.82 -16.68
N LEU A 131 0.24 8.28 -16.38
CA LEU A 131 0.90 7.30 -17.24
C LEU A 131 0.04 6.05 -17.40
N ASN A 132 -0.56 5.54 -16.32
CA ASN A 132 -1.49 4.41 -16.39
C ASN A 132 -2.73 4.73 -17.24
N ALA A 133 -3.23 5.97 -17.20
CA ALA A 133 -4.38 6.38 -18.01
C ALA A 133 -4.04 6.57 -19.50
N VAL A 134 -2.82 7.00 -19.81
CA VAL A 134 -2.37 7.30 -21.19
C VAL A 134 -1.74 6.07 -21.88
N ILE A 135 -1.12 5.17 -21.12
CA ILE A 135 -0.47 3.95 -21.63
C ILE A 135 -0.90 2.74 -20.78
N PRO A 136 -2.14 2.27 -20.91
CA PRO A 136 -2.67 1.18 -20.08
C PRO A 136 -1.93 -0.15 -20.27
N GLU A 137 -1.27 -0.38 -21.41
CA GLU A 137 -0.71 -1.69 -21.77
C GLU A 137 0.80 -1.86 -21.51
N ASN A 138 1.54 -0.82 -21.10
CA ASN A 138 3.02 -0.89 -20.95
C ASN A 138 3.61 -0.29 -19.66
N VAL A 139 2.78 0.14 -18.69
CA VAL A 139 3.30 0.80 -17.47
C VAL A 139 3.74 -0.19 -16.39
N PHE A 140 3.23 -1.43 -16.42
CA PHE A 140 3.46 -2.44 -15.37
C PHE A 140 3.94 -3.82 -15.88
N LEU A 141 4.33 -3.93 -17.16
CA LEU A 141 4.98 -5.12 -17.72
C LEU A 141 6.51 -5.04 -17.60
#